data_AF-A0A7S1FCL8-F1
#
_entry.id   AF-A0A7S1FCL8-F1
#
_cell.length_a   1.000
_cell.length_b   1.000
_cell.length_c   1.000
_cell.angle_alpha   90.00
_cell.angle_beta   90.00
_cell.angle_gamma   90.00
#
_symmetry.space_group_name_H-M   'P 1'
#
loop_
_entity.id
_entity.type
_entity.pdbx_description
1 polymer ?
#
loop_
_entity_poly.entity_id
_entity_poly.type
_entity_poly.pdbx_seq_one_letter_code
_entity_poly.pdbx_strand_id
1 'polypeptide(L)'
;ARDQEHQHSKALLASAETAEGAAAEDLEIRLAEEAAGVEEIDMCRQRRSRVEQLMVDVYAPLKAGLAEHPKEAAADLISGFTEFGLDTQLLNSVRCSLSQVPRARGAFDLSVIAHFEREIEKCCKTLAETEETGAARKGELRSRADLARDVLLAAKATRDDGLVAESNAAAETSVALKG
;
A
#
# COMPACT_ATOMS: atom_id res chain seq x y z
N ALA A 1 -19.24 -47.91 -19.90
CA ALA A 1 -19.67 -46.62 -20.47
C ALA A 1 -20.19 -45.69 -19.37
N ARG A 2 -21.35 -45.97 -18.74
CA ARG A 2 -21.92 -45.11 -17.67
C ARG A 2 -21.00 -44.90 -16.46
N ASP A 3 -20.36 -45.96 -15.95
CA ASP A 3 -19.38 -45.82 -14.85
C ASP A 3 -18.20 -44.92 -15.23
N GLN A 4 -17.74 -44.97 -16.48
CA GLN A 4 -16.62 -44.12 -16.95
C GLN A 4 -17.06 -42.65 -17.04
N GLU A 5 -18.30 -42.40 -17.44
CA GLU A 5 -18.90 -41.06 -17.51
C GLU A 5 -19.11 -40.46 -16.11
N HIS A 6 -19.54 -41.27 -15.13
CA HIS A 6 -19.63 -40.86 -13.74
C HIS A 6 -18.24 -40.52 -13.17
N GLN A 7 -17.24 -41.38 -13.39
CA GLN A 7 -15.86 -41.09 -12.96
C GLN A 7 -15.28 -39.84 -13.63
N HIS A 8 -15.60 -39.60 -14.90
CA HIS A 8 -15.18 -38.39 -15.62
C HIS A 8 -15.82 -37.13 -15.02
N SER A 9 -17.14 -37.15 -14.79
CA SER A 9 -17.87 -36.02 -14.19
C SER A 9 -17.35 -35.68 -12.79
N LYS A 10 -17.05 -36.71 -11.99
CA LYS A 10 -16.43 -36.55 -10.67
C LYS A 10 -15.04 -35.90 -10.75
N ALA A 11 -14.21 -36.31 -11.71
CA ALA A 11 -12.89 -35.72 -11.91
C ALA A 11 -12.97 -34.25 -12.35
N LEU A 12 -13.92 -33.89 -13.22
CA LEU A 12 -14.18 -32.51 -13.62
C LEU A 12 -14.64 -31.65 -12.45
N LEU A 13 -15.55 -32.15 -11.61
CA LEU A 13 -16.00 -31.44 -10.42
C LEU A 13 -14.83 -31.16 -9.46
N ALA A 14 -14.00 -32.17 -9.16
CA ALA A 14 -12.83 -31.99 -8.29
C ALA A 14 -11.84 -30.94 -8.85
N SER A 15 -11.67 -30.91 -10.18
CA SER A 15 -10.86 -29.87 -10.83
C SER A 15 -11.50 -28.48 -10.70
N ALA A 16 -12.82 -28.37 -10.81
CA ALA A 16 -13.55 -27.12 -10.68
C ALA A 16 -13.51 -26.59 -9.23
N GLU A 17 -13.65 -27.47 -8.22
CA GLU A 17 -13.48 -27.11 -6.80
C GLU A 17 -12.07 -26.59 -6.51
N THR A 18 -11.04 -27.21 -7.10
CA THR A 18 -9.66 -26.74 -6.99
C THR A 18 -9.48 -25.35 -7.61
N ALA A 19 -10.08 -25.11 -8.78
CA ALA A 19 -10.03 -23.82 -9.46
C ALA A 19 -10.78 -22.72 -8.69
N GLU A 20 -11.94 -23.03 -8.09
CA GLU A 20 -12.66 -22.10 -7.21
C GLU A 20 -11.81 -21.73 -5.99
N GLY A 21 -11.19 -22.72 -5.34
CA GLY A 21 -10.31 -22.50 -4.20
C GLY A 21 -9.16 -21.54 -4.54
N ALA A 22 -8.47 -21.79 -5.65
CA ALA A 22 -7.39 -20.93 -6.12
C ALA A 22 -7.86 -19.51 -6.49
N ALA A 23 -9.03 -19.38 -7.12
CA ALA A 23 -9.61 -18.08 -7.46
C ALA A 23 -10.04 -17.29 -6.21
N ALA A 24 -10.50 -17.97 -5.17
CA ALA A 24 -10.85 -17.34 -3.90
C ALA A 24 -9.61 -16.80 -3.17
N GLU A 25 -8.52 -17.59 -3.16
CA GLU A 25 -7.23 -17.17 -2.59
C GLU A 25 -6.63 -15.98 -3.35
N ASP A 26 -6.63 -15.99 -4.70
CA ASP A 26 -6.13 -14.83 -5.47
C ASP A 26 -6.97 -13.57 -5.20
N LEU A 27 -8.31 -13.68 -5.11
CA LEU A 27 -9.16 -12.53 -4.76
C LEU A 27 -8.81 -11.97 -3.39
N GLU A 28 -8.59 -12.81 -2.37
CA GLU A 28 -8.19 -12.36 -1.04
C GLU A 28 -6.86 -11.60 -1.08
N ILE A 29 -5.87 -12.12 -1.81
CA ILE A 29 -4.58 -11.46 -2.02
C ILE A 29 -4.77 -10.09 -2.71
N ARG A 30 -5.59 -10.01 -3.78
CA ARG A 30 -5.81 -8.75 -4.50
C ARG A 30 -6.53 -7.71 -3.66
N LEU A 31 -7.48 -8.11 -2.83
CA LEU A 31 -8.16 -7.18 -1.91
C LEU A 31 -7.21 -6.64 -0.85
N ALA A 32 -6.30 -7.48 -0.33
CA ALA A 32 -5.26 -7.03 0.59
C ALA A 32 -4.26 -6.07 -0.08
N GLU A 33 -3.83 -6.37 -1.31
CA GLU A 33 -2.98 -5.48 -2.12
C GLU A 33 -3.66 -4.13 -2.41
N GLU A 34 -4.95 -4.13 -2.77
CA GLU A 34 -5.74 -2.91 -2.99
C GLU A 34 -5.81 -2.07 -1.72
N ALA A 35 -6.18 -2.67 -0.59
CA ALA A 35 -6.30 -1.96 0.68
C ALA A 35 -4.96 -1.33 1.11
N ALA A 36 -3.88 -2.12 1.10
CA ALA A 36 -2.56 -1.65 1.49
C ALA A 36 -2.02 -0.55 0.55
N GLY A 37 -2.22 -0.70 -0.76
CA GLY A 37 -1.79 0.31 -1.73
C GLY A 37 -2.59 1.60 -1.66
N VAL A 38 -3.90 1.53 -1.41
CA VAL A 38 -4.74 2.72 -1.19
C VAL A 38 -4.31 3.46 0.08
N GLU A 39 -4.10 2.73 1.17
CA GLU A 39 -3.60 3.28 2.44
C GLU A 39 -2.24 3.95 2.27
N GLU A 40 -1.28 3.28 1.60
CA GLU A 40 0.05 3.85 1.30
C GLU A 40 -0.05 5.22 0.61
N ILE A 41 -0.90 5.31 -0.42
CA ILE A 41 -1.08 6.55 -1.19
C ILE A 41 -1.74 7.65 -0.35
N ASP A 42 -2.73 7.31 0.47
CA ASP A 42 -3.38 8.28 1.36
C ASP A 42 -2.43 8.76 2.47
N MET A 43 -1.60 7.87 3.00
CA MET A 43 -0.52 8.23 3.93
C MET A 43 0.51 9.14 3.28
N CYS A 44 0.88 8.95 2.01
CA CYS A 44 1.80 9.85 1.31
C CYS A 44 1.28 11.31 1.29
N ARG A 45 -0.02 11.50 1.03
CA ARG A 45 -0.65 12.82 1.04
C ARG A 45 -0.60 13.48 2.42
N GLN A 46 -0.93 12.71 3.47
CA GLN A 46 -0.87 13.19 4.85
C GLN A 46 0.58 13.56 5.25
N ARG A 47 1.54 12.70 4.91
CA ARG A 47 2.97 12.91 5.14
C ARG A 47 3.46 14.18 4.44
N ARG A 48 3.07 14.42 3.19
CA ARG A 48 3.42 15.65 2.48
C ARG A 48 2.88 16.90 3.19
N SER A 49 1.60 16.90 3.54
CA SER A 49 0.99 17.99 4.29
C SER A 49 1.70 18.22 5.63
N ARG A 50 2.15 17.15 6.28
CA ARG A 50 2.91 17.23 7.53
C ARG A 50 4.29 17.86 7.35
N VAL A 51 5.03 17.50 6.29
CA VAL A 51 6.31 18.16 5.96
C VAL A 51 6.10 19.65 5.72
N GLU A 52 5.12 20.01 4.89
CA GLU A 52 4.80 21.40 4.57
C GLU A 52 4.46 22.20 5.85
N GLN A 53 3.68 21.59 6.74
CA GLN A 53 3.36 22.19 8.04
C GLN A 53 4.60 22.37 8.92
N LEU A 54 5.43 21.33 9.09
CA LEU A 54 6.67 21.44 9.87
C LEU A 54 7.60 22.53 9.32
N MET A 55 7.63 22.67 7.99
CA MET A 55 8.46 23.68 7.33
C MET A 55 7.98 25.11 7.60
N VAL A 56 6.66 25.33 7.60
CA VAL A 56 6.06 26.65 7.83
C VAL A 56 5.99 27.00 9.31
N ASP A 57 5.48 26.09 10.13
CA ASP A 57 5.11 26.38 11.53
C ASP A 57 6.30 26.31 12.48
N VAL A 58 7.33 25.50 12.16
CA VAL A 58 8.45 25.23 13.07
C VAL A 58 9.78 25.66 12.46
N TYR A 59 10.10 25.17 11.26
CA TYR A 59 11.40 25.44 10.63
C TYR A 59 11.57 26.91 10.25
N ALA A 60 10.59 27.55 9.59
CA ALA A 60 10.74 28.93 9.14
C ALA A 60 10.97 29.92 10.31
N PRO A 61 10.23 29.86 11.44
CA PRO A 61 10.54 30.65 12.63
C PRO A 61 11.93 30.37 13.21
N LEU A 62 12.36 29.10 13.29
CA LEU A 62 13.71 28.74 13.74
C LEU A 62 14.78 29.32 12.82
N LYS A 63 14.60 29.21 11.50
CA LYS A 63 15.55 29.73 10.51
C LYS A 63 15.69 31.24 10.62
N ALA A 64 14.57 31.95 10.77
CA ALA A 64 14.51 33.40 10.90
C ALA A 64 14.95 33.92 12.30
N GLY A 65 15.08 33.03 13.29
CA GLY A 65 15.39 33.42 14.67
C GLY A 65 14.21 34.07 15.40
N LEU A 66 12.98 33.71 15.01
CA LEU A 66 11.72 34.22 15.55
C LEU A 66 11.07 33.27 16.57
N ALA A 67 11.59 32.06 16.73
CA ALA A 67 11.09 31.12 17.72
C ALA A 67 11.44 31.59 19.15
N GLU A 68 10.42 31.66 20.02
CA GLU A 68 10.59 32.03 21.44
C GLU A 68 11.47 31.01 22.19
N HIS A 69 11.28 29.72 21.88
CA HIS A 69 11.97 28.60 22.50
C HIS A 69 12.74 27.77 21.46
N PRO A 70 13.87 28.28 20.91
CA PRO A 70 14.51 27.69 19.74
C PRO A 70 15.08 26.28 19.98
N LYS A 71 15.47 25.95 21.23
CA LYS A 71 15.95 24.60 21.57
C LYS A 71 14.84 23.56 21.55
N GLU A 72 13.70 23.88 22.15
CA GLU A 72 12.52 23.01 22.21
C GLU A 72 11.91 22.87 20.82
N ALA A 73 11.69 23.98 20.11
CA ALA A 73 11.17 23.95 18.74
C ALA A 73 12.10 23.18 17.78
N ALA A 74 13.43 23.27 17.94
CA ALA A 74 14.35 22.45 17.14
C ALA A 74 14.26 20.96 17.49
N ALA A 75 14.03 20.59 18.75
CA ALA A 75 13.80 19.20 19.13
C ALA A 75 12.47 18.66 18.55
N ASP A 76 11.40 19.46 18.60
CA ASP A 76 10.11 19.12 18.02
C ASP A 76 10.20 18.94 16.51
N LEU A 77 10.95 19.82 15.83
CA LEU A 77 11.24 19.71 14.40
C LEU A 77 11.88 18.36 14.08
N ILE A 78 12.93 17.98 14.83
CA ILE A 78 13.62 16.70 14.60
C ILE A 78 12.71 15.51 14.86
N SER A 79 11.92 15.55 15.93
CA SER A 79 10.95 14.49 16.21
C SER A 79 9.96 14.34 15.06
N GLY A 80 9.48 15.47 14.52
CA GLY A 80 8.59 15.48 13.35
C GLY A 80 9.26 14.91 12.10
N PHE A 81 10.55 15.18 11.87
CA PHE A 81 11.25 14.70 10.69
C PHE A 81 11.77 13.25 10.77
N THR A 82 11.72 12.62 11.95
CA THR A 82 12.22 11.25 12.16
C THR A 82 11.35 10.22 11.41
N GLU A 83 10.05 10.46 11.27
CA GLU A 83 9.13 9.57 10.51
C GLU A 83 9.35 9.60 8.99
N PHE A 84 10.19 10.51 8.49
CA PHE A 84 10.50 10.65 7.06
C PHE A 84 11.75 9.89 6.64
N GLY A 85 12.41 9.18 7.57
CA GLY A 85 13.60 8.39 7.28
C GLY A 85 14.83 9.25 6.95
N LEU A 86 14.84 10.52 7.37
CA LEU A 86 16.02 11.37 7.25
C LEU A 86 17.14 10.86 8.16
N ASP A 87 18.39 11.04 7.72
CA ASP A 87 19.55 10.59 8.46
C ASP A 87 19.60 11.22 9.87
N THR A 88 19.68 10.36 10.89
CA THR A 88 19.66 10.77 12.30
C THR A 88 20.84 11.68 12.66
N GLN A 89 22.00 11.52 12.02
CA GLN A 89 23.15 12.39 12.27
C GLN A 89 22.90 13.79 11.71
N LEU A 90 22.39 13.89 10.48
CA LEU A 90 21.97 15.15 9.87
C LEU A 90 20.93 15.86 10.74
N LEU A 91 19.89 15.15 11.19
CA LEU A 91 18.86 15.72 12.07
C LEU A 91 19.44 16.27 13.37
N ASN A 92 20.37 15.54 14.00
CA ASN A 92 21.05 16.02 15.21
C ASN A 92 21.93 17.25 14.94
N SER A 93 22.64 17.31 13.81
CA SER A 93 23.41 18.49 13.41
C SER A 93 22.50 19.69 13.18
N VAL A 94 21.39 19.52 12.47
CA VAL A 94 20.39 20.56 12.22
C VAL A 94 19.82 21.10 13.52
N ARG A 95 19.50 20.23 14.48
CA ARG A 95 19.04 20.64 15.81
C ARG A 95 20.03 21.60 16.47
N CYS A 96 21.31 21.24 16.48
CA CYS A 96 22.35 22.08 17.05
C CYS A 96 22.46 23.43 16.34
N SER A 97 22.44 23.43 15.00
CA SER A 97 22.55 24.66 14.19
C SER A 97 21.32 25.58 14.31
N LEU A 98 20.11 25.02 14.36
CA LEU A 98 18.85 25.78 14.48
C LEU A 98 18.60 26.29 15.90
N SER A 99 19.15 25.63 16.92
CA SER A 99 19.07 26.10 18.31
C SER A 99 19.82 27.40 18.58
N GLN A 100 20.71 27.79 17.65
CA GLN A 100 21.46 29.04 17.71
C GLN A 100 20.70 30.16 17.01
N VAL A 101 20.85 31.39 17.53
CA VAL A 101 20.37 32.59 16.85
C VAL A 101 21.06 32.77 15.49
N PRO A 102 20.39 33.27 14.43
CA PRO A 102 20.95 33.31 13.07
C PRO A 102 22.33 33.96 12.97
N ARG A 103 22.58 35.03 13.72
CA ARG A 103 23.87 35.76 13.75
C ARG A 103 25.04 34.97 14.34
N ALA A 104 24.77 33.91 15.10
CA ALA A 104 25.79 33.07 15.73
C ALA A 104 26.18 31.85 14.88
N ARG A 105 25.40 31.57 13.82
CA ARG A 105 25.62 30.41 12.95
C ARG A 105 26.89 30.60 12.12
N GLY A 106 27.78 29.62 12.18
CA GLY A 106 28.99 29.58 11.36
C GLY A 106 28.72 29.01 9.96
N ALA A 107 29.75 29.00 9.11
CA ALA A 107 29.67 28.41 7.77
C ALA A 107 29.24 26.93 7.78
N PHE A 108 29.68 26.17 8.79
CA PHE A 108 29.27 24.78 8.97
C PHE A 108 27.77 24.65 9.22
N ASP A 109 27.22 25.46 10.14
CA ASP A 109 25.79 25.45 10.45
C ASP A 109 24.94 25.77 9.20
N LEU A 110 25.35 26.76 8.42
CA LEU A 110 24.68 27.11 7.17
C LEU A 110 24.74 25.97 6.15
N SER A 111 25.86 25.26 6.05
CA SER A 111 26.00 24.09 5.18
C SER A 111 25.10 22.93 5.62
N VAL A 112 24.99 22.68 6.93
CA VAL A 112 24.10 21.65 7.50
C VAL A 112 22.64 21.99 7.19
N ILE A 113 22.24 23.25 7.42
CA ILE A 113 20.88 23.71 7.11
C ILE A 113 20.58 23.56 5.62
N ALA A 114 21.48 23.96 4.73
CA ALA A 114 21.30 23.81 3.29
C ALA A 114 21.26 22.34 2.83
N HIS A 115 21.97 21.43 3.52
CA HIS A 115 21.87 20.00 3.26
C HIS A 115 20.49 19.47 3.67
N PHE A 116 20.02 19.84 4.86
CA PHE A 116 18.69 19.48 5.35
C PHE A 116 17.57 19.96 4.43
N GLU A 117 17.63 21.21 3.95
CA GLU A 117 16.65 21.75 3.00
C GLU A 117 16.58 20.93 1.71
N ARG A 118 17.73 20.50 1.18
CA ARG A 118 17.78 19.63 -0.01
C ARG A 118 17.18 18.25 0.24
N GLU A 119 17.40 17.67 1.42
CA GLU A 119 16.81 16.38 1.77
C GLU A 119 15.28 16.48 1.95
N ILE A 120 14.78 17.58 2.51
CA ILE A 120 13.34 17.86 2.58
C ILE A 120 12.76 18.05 1.19
N GLU A 121 13.43 18.82 0.32
CA GLU A 121 12.98 19.03 -1.06
C GLU A 121 12.87 17.70 -1.81
N LYS A 122 13.87 16.81 -1.68
CA LYS A 122 13.81 15.45 -2.21
C LYS A 122 12.64 14.66 -1.63
N CYS A 123 12.43 14.73 -0.32
CA CYS A 123 11.33 14.05 0.36
C CYS A 123 9.97 14.52 -0.18
N CYS A 124 9.74 15.84 -0.27
CA CYS A 124 8.55 16.44 -0.86
C CYS A 124 8.34 16.01 -2.31
N LYS A 125 9.42 15.99 -3.11
CA LYS A 125 9.36 15.56 -4.50
C LYS A 125 8.93 14.10 -4.62
N THR A 126 9.54 13.19 -3.86
CA THR A 126 9.15 11.77 -3.84
C THR A 126 7.68 11.60 -3.43
N LEU A 127 7.23 12.31 -2.40
CA LEU A 127 5.82 12.26 -1.97
C LEU A 127 4.87 12.79 -3.05
N ALA A 128 5.24 13.86 -3.75
CA ALA A 128 4.46 14.44 -4.84
C ALA A 128 4.39 13.50 -6.06
N GLU A 129 5.48 12.83 -6.42
CA GLU A 129 5.50 11.84 -7.52
C GLU A 129 4.57 10.64 -7.19
N THR A 130 4.58 10.18 -5.94
CA THR A 130 3.64 9.13 -5.49
C THR A 130 2.19 9.60 -5.51
N GLU A 131 1.92 10.86 -5.15
CA GLU A 131 0.58 11.43 -5.20
C GLU A 131 0.07 11.58 -6.64
N GLU A 132 0.92 12.06 -7.55
CA GLU A 132 0.60 12.26 -8.98
C GLU A 132 0.25 10.93 -9.66
N THR A 133 1.03 9.88 -9.39
CA THR A 133 0.79 8.53 -9.91
C THR A 133 -0.24 7.74 -9.09
N GLY A 134 -0.62 8.24 -7.92
CA GLY A 134 -1.46 7.56 -6.94
C GLY A 134 -2.85 7.24 -7.47
N ALA A 135 -3.50 8.16 -8.18
CA ALA A 135 -4.84 7.92 -8.73
C ALA A 135 -4.83 6.77 -9.76
N ALA A 136 -3.82 6.73 -10.63
CA ALA A 136 -3.65 5.66 -11.60
C ALA A 136 -3.37 4.31 -10.91
N ARG A 137 -2.46 4.31 -9.92
CA ARG A 137 -2.13 3.10 -9.13
C ARG A 137 -3.33 2.56 -8.35
N LYS A 138 -4.16 3.42 -7.74
CA LYS A 138 -5.42 3.01 -7.08
C LYS A 138 -6.39 2.37 -8.10
N GLY A 139 -6.50 2.96 -9.29
CA GLY A 139 -7.32 2.41 -10.38
C GLY A 139 -6.84 1.03 -10.84
N GLU A 140 -5.53 0.85 -11.01
CA GLU A 140 -4.92 -0.43 -11.37
C GLU A 140 -5.19 -1.51 -10.31
N LEU A 141 -4.96 -1.18 -9.03
CA LEU A 141 -5.20 -2.11 -7.92
C LEU A 141 -6.66 -2.56 -7.86
N ARG A 142 -7.60 -1.62 -7.95
CA ARG A 142 -9.03 -1.92 -8.01
C ARG A 142 -9.36 -2.80 -9.22
N SER A 143 -8.85 -2.47 -10.41
CA SER A 143 -9.10 -3.25 -11.62
C SER A 143 -8.60 -4.69 -11.48
N ARG A 144 -7.50 -4.93 -10.76
CA ARG A 144 -6.98 -6.28 -10.49
C ARG A 144 -7.87 -7.04 -9.51
N ALA A 145 -8.37 -6.39 -8.47
CA ALA A 145 -9.33 -6.99 -7.54
C ALA A 145 -10.68 -7.31 -8.22
N ASP A 146 -11.16 -6.43 -9.10
CA ASP A 146 -12.37 -6.66 -9.88
C ASP A 146 -12.21 -7.86 -10.83
N LEU A 147 -11.07 -7.95 -11.54
CA LEU A 147 -10.77 -9.10 -12.39
C LEU A 147 -10.71 -10.42 -11.59
N ALA A 148 -10.05 -10.43 -10.43
CA ALA A 148 -10.00 -11.63 -9.57
C ALA A 148 -11.41 -12.04 -9.09
N ARG A 149 -12.29 -11.06 -8.83
CA ARG A 149 -13.68 -11.31 -8.46
C ARG A 149 -14.45 -11.98 -9.60
N ASP A 150 -14.27 -11.49 -10.83
CA ASP A 150 -14.91 -12.08 -12.02
C ASP A 150 -14.43 -13.52 -12.25
N VAL A 151 -13.13 -13.79 -12.05
CA VAL A 151 -12.56 -15.14 -12.14
C VAL A 151 -13.18 -16.07 -11.08
N LEU A 152 -13.34 -15.61 -9.83
CA LEU A 152 -14.00 -16.39 -8.78
C LEU A 152 -15.47 -16.68 -9.13
N LEU A 153 -16.20 -15.71 -9.68
CA LEU A 153 -17.58 -15.92 -10.12
C LEU A 153 -17.68 -16.95 -11.24
N ALA A 154 -16.78 -16.91 -12.23
CA ALA A 154 -16.71 -17.89 -13.30
C ALA A 154 -16.34 -19.30 -12.78
N ALA A 155 -15.40 -19.39 -11.84
CA ALA A 155 -15.01 -20.66 -11.23
C ALA A 155 -16.17 -21.28 -10.42
N LYS A 156 -16.92 -20.46 -9.68
CA LYS A 156 -18.15 -20.89 -8.97
C LYS A 156 -19.21 -21.42 -9.92
N ALA A 157 -19.49 -20.70 -11.01
CA ALA A 157 -20.43 -21.17 -12.02
C ALA A 157 -20.00 -22.53 -12.61
N THR A 158 -18.71 -22.68 -12.92
CA THR A 158 -18.15 -23.94 -13.43
C THR A 158 -18.29 -25.09 -12.43
N ARG A 159 -18.05 -24.83 -11.13
CA ARG A 159 -18.29 -25.83 -10.08
C ARG A 159 -19.76 -26.22 -9.99
N ASP A 160 -20.67 -25.24 -10.01
CA ASP A 160 -22.11 -25.49 -9.89
C ASP A 160 -22.64 -26.33 -11.06
N ASP A 161 -22.19 -26.04 -12.28
CA ASP A 161 -22.48 -26.87 -13.45
C ASP A 161 -21.89 -28.29 -13.29
N GLY A 162 -20.69 -28.40 -12.74
CA GLY A 162 -20.04 -29.68 -12.41
C GLY A 162 -20.82 -30.52 -11.39
N LEU A 163 -21.42 -29.88 -10.37
CA LEU A 163 -22.26 -30.54 -9.37
C LEU A 163 -23.54 -31.13 -10.00
N VAL A 164 -24.18 -30.36 -10.90
CA VAL A 164 -25.36 -30.83 -11.63
C VAL A 164 -24.99 -32.01 -12.54
N ALA A 165 -23.88 -31.93 -13.27
CA ALA A 165 -23.41 -33.00 -14.15
C ALA A 165 -23.08 -34.29 -13.39
N GLU A 166 -22.37 -34.19 -12.26
CA GLU A 166 -22.05 -35.34 -11.42
C GLU A 166 -23.32 -36.00 -10.86
N SER A 167 -24.27 -35.19 -10.38
CA SER A 167 -25.55 -35.67 -9.84
C SER A 167 -26.36 -36.43 -10.90
N ASN A 168 -26.44 -35.89 -12.12
CA ASN A 168 -27.12 -36.55 -13.24
C ASN A 168 -26.44 -37.87 -13.62
N ALA A 169 -25.11 -37.90 -13.75
CA ALA A 169 -24.35 -39.12 -14.08
C ALA A 169 -24.48 -40.21 -13.00
N ALA A 170 -24.52 -39.82 -11.71
CA ALA A 170 -24.75 -40.73 -10.59
C ALA A 170 -26.16 -41.33 -10.62
N ALA A 171 -27.18 -40.52 -10.92
CA ALA A 171 -28.57 -40.98 -11.03
C ALA A 171 -28.74 -41.99 -12.16
N GLU A 172 -28.17 -41.73 -13.35
CA GLU A 172 -28.23 -42.64 -14.49
C GLU A 172 -27.52 -43.98 -14.23
N THR A 173 -26.38 -43.94 -13.53
CA THR A 173 -25.65 -45.14 -13.11
C THR A 173 -26.47 -45.96 -12.11
N SER A 174 -27.17 -45.32 -11.17
CA SER A 174 -28.04 -46.02 -10.21
C SER A 174 -29.24 -46.70 -10.86
N VAL A 175 -29.87 -46.06 -11.86
CA VAL A 175 -30.97 -46.65 -12.64
C VAL A 175 -30.48 -47.86 -13.42
N ALA A 176 -29.30 -47.78 -14.03
CA ALA A 176 -28.69 -48.87 -14.79
C ALA A 176 -28.40 -50.13 -13.96
N LEU A 177 -28.15 -49.99 -12.66
CA LEU A 177 -27.87 -51.11 -11.75
C LEU A 177 -29.16 -51.81 -11.23
N LYS A 178 -30.30 -51.14 -11.33
CA LYS A 178 -31.60 -51.63 -10.83
C LYS A 178 -32.47 -52.28 -11.93
N GLY A 179 -32.19 -52.01 -13.19
CA GLY A 179 -32.88 -52.58 -14.36
C GLY A 179 -32.10 -53.71 -14.97
#